data_AF-A0A6N9VIY9-F1
#
_entry.id   AF-A0A6N9VIY9-F1
#
_cell.length_a   1.000
_cell.length_b   1.000
_cell.length_c   1.000
_cell.angle_alpha   90.00
_cell.angle_beta   90.00
_cell.angle_gamma   90.00
#
_symmetry.space_group_name_H-M   'P 1'
#
loop_
_entity.id
_entity.type
_entity.pdbx_description
1 polymer ?
#
loop_
_entity_poly.entity_id
_entity_poly.type
_entity_poly.pdbx_seq_one_letter_code
_entity_poly.pdbx_strand_id
1 'polypeptide(L)' 'AGNGYYGGLQITQDLWERHGGLSYAPSADLASRSQQIVVAERVLDAEGTAAWATCAPAIGLQQGGESADVNPGVPS' A
#
# COMPACT_ATOMS: atom_id res chain seq x y z
N ALA A 1 -5.54 19.86 -8.66
CA ALA A 1 -4.58 19.44 -7.63
C ALA A 1 -5.00 18.05 -7.17
N GLY A 2 -4.09 17.07 -7.22
CA GLY A 2 -4.36 15.71 -6.73
C GLY A 2 -4.41 15.67 -5.20
N ASN A 3 -4.97 14.60 -4.65
CA ASN A 3 -5.05 14.37 -3.19
C ASN A 3 -3.69 14.05 -2.54
N GLY A 4 -2.60 13.91 -3.32
CA GLY A 4 -1.26 13.60 -2.83
C GLY A 4 -0.99 12.10 -2.60
N TYR A 5 -1.95 11.24 -2.98
CA TYR A 5 -1.86 9.79 -2.88
C TYR A 5 -1.89 9.16 -4.27
N TYR A 6 -1.20 8.03 -4.41
CA TYR A 6 -0.96 7.37 -5.68
C TYR A 6 -1.35 5.89 -5.57
N GLY A 7 -1.87 5.34 -6.67
CA GLY A 7 -2.22 3.93 -6.80
C GLY A 7 -3.44 3.50 -6.00
N GLY A 8 -3.79 2.21 -6.12
CA GLY A 8 -4.99 1.65 -5.48
C GLY A 8 -4.87 1.50 -3.96
N LEU A 9 -3.65 1.54 -3.43
CA LEU A 9 -3.36 1.47 -2.00
C LEU A 9 -3.16 2.84 -1.34
N GLN A 10 -3.40 3.93 -2.09
CA GLN A 10 -3.33 5.30 -1.59
C GLN A 10 -2.00 5.55 -0.86
N ILE A 11 -0.87 5.33 -1.54
CA ILE A 11 0.47 5.54 -0.99
C ILE A 11 0.90 6.96 -1.33
N THR A 12 1.44 7.72 -0.36
CA THR A 12 2.03 9.04 -0.67
C THR A 12 3.34 8.88 -1.43
N GLN A 13 3.72 9.88 -2.24
CA GLN A 13 5.00 9.85 -2.96
C GLN A 13 6.19 9.65 -1.99
N ASP A 14 6.12 10.29 -0.84
CA ASP A 14 7.13 10.25 0.22
C ASP A 14 7.31 8.84 0.82
N LEU A 15 6.22 8.11 1.08
CA LEU A 15 6.29 6.70 1.49
C LEU A 15 6.75 5.80 0.34
N TRP A 16 6.30 6.07 -0.89
CA TRP A 16 6.74 5.32 -2.06
C TRP A 16 8.26 5.38 -2.23
N GLU A 17 8.84 6.57 -2.11
CA GLU A 17 10.28 6.79 -2.22
C GLU A 17 11.05 6.15 -1.07
N ARG A 18 10.64 6.40 0.18
CA ARG A 18 11.31 5.85 1.37
C ARG A 18 11.34 4.33 1.44
N HIS A 19 10.31 3.66 0.91
CA HIS A 19 10.17 2.20 0.99
C HIS A 19 10.59 1.49 -0.31
N GLY A 20 11.35 2.17 -1.17
CA GLY A 20 12.03 1.58 -2.33
C GLY A 20 11.11 1.36 -3.54
N GLY A 21 9.99 2.07 -3.61
CA GLY A 21 9.05 2.02 -4.74
C GLY A 21 9.64 2.56 -6.04
N LEU A 22 10.63 3.46 -5.96
CA LEU A 22 11.33 3.98 -7.14
C LEU A 22 12.04 2.90 -7.97
N SER A 23 12.33 1.73 -7.38
CA SER A 23 12.86 0.57 -8.11
C SER A 23 11.82 -0.07 -9.04
N TYR A 24 10.53 0.20 -8.84
CA TYR A 24 9.43 -0.34 -9.64
C TYR A 24 8.87 0.71 -10.61
N ALA A 25 8.60 1.92 -10.12
CA ALA A 25 8.05 3.01 -10.91
C ALA A 25 8.30 4.37 -10.23
N PRO A 26 8.21 5.49 -10.97
CA PRO A 26 8.35 6.83 -10.39
C PRO A 26 7.29 7.16 -9.32
N SER A 27 6.11 6.55 -9.38
CA SER A 27 5.00 6.71 -8.42
C SER A 27 4.18 5.42 -8.34
N ALA A 28 3.40 5.27 -7.26
CA ALA A 28 2.68 4.02 -6.99
C ALA A 28 1.60 3.70 -8.04
N ASP A 29 0.94 4.70 -8.64
CA ASP A 29 -0.08 4.51 -9.70
C ASP A 29 0.50 3.97 -11.01
N LEU A 30 1.80 4.15 -11.24
CA LEU A 30 2.52 3.63 -12.40
C LEU A 30 3.08 2.21 -12.17
N ALA A 31 3.04 1.72 -10.93
CA ALA A 31 3.48 0.37 -10.59
C ALA A 31 2.35 -0.64 -10.71
N SER A 32 2.71 -1.91 -10.97
CA SER A 32 1.74 -3.00 -10.97
C SER A 32 1.15 -3.21 -9.58
N ARG A 33 -0.04 -3.83 -9.51
CA ARG A 33 -0.71 -4.14 -8.24
C ARG A 33 0.22 -4.87 -7.26
N SER A 34 0.95 -5.88 -7.74
CA SER A 34 1.87 -6.67 -6.90
C SER A 34 3.04 -5.82 -6.39
N GLN A 35 3.56 -4.89 -7.19
CA GLN A 35 4.61 -3.97 -6.75
C GLN A 35 4.11 -2.98 -5.71
N GLN A 36 2.88 -2.48 -5.86
CA GLN A 36 2.24 -1.63 -4.85
C GLN A 36 2.08 -2.37 -3.52
N ILE A 37 1.67 -3.65 -3.54
CA ILE A 37 1.53 -4.49 -2.34
C ILE A 37 2.88 -4.65 -1.63
N VAL A 38 3.96 -4.97 -2.36
CA VAL A 38 5.30 -5.12 -1.76
C VAL A 38 5.76 -3.85 -1.03
N VAL A 39 5.52 -2.68 -1.63
CA VAL A 39 5.89 -1.41 -0.97
C VAL A 39 4.96 -1.11 0.20
N ALA A 40 3.67 -1.39 0.09
CA ALA A 40 2.72 -1.24 1.20
C ALA A 40 3.06 -2.15 2.39
N GLU A 41 3.46 -3.40 2.17
CA GLU A 41 3.92 -4.28 3.25
C GLU A 41 5.13 -3.70 3.99
N ARG A 42 6.10 -3.13 3.25
CA ARG A 42 7.26 -2.45 3.86
C ARG A 42 6.88 -1.20 4.65
N VAL A 43 5.90 -0.43 4.17
CA VAL A 43 5.36 0.73 4.90
C VAL A 43 4.67 0.25 6.18
N LEU A 44 3.87 -0.81 6.10
CA LEU A 44 3.16 -1.39 7.24
C LEU A 44 4.13 -1.91 8.31
N ASP A 45 5.19 -2.61 7.91
CA ASP A 45 6.21 -3.12 8.83
C ASP A 45 6.98 -1.99 9.55
N ALA A 46 7.18 -0.84 8.89
CA ALA A 46 7.96 0.26 9.43
C ALA A 46 7.14 1.27 10.25
N GLU A 47 5.96 1.64 9.75
CA GLU A 47 5.13 2.74 10.28
C GLU A 47 3.88 2.22 11.01
N GLY A 48 3.58 0.92 10.91
CA GLY A 48 2.32 0.34 11.35
C GLY A 48 1.11 0.89 10.56
N THR A 49 -0.10 0.65 11.06
CA THR A 49 -1.33 1.13 10.40
C THR A 49 -1.48 2.65 10.45
N ALA A 50 -0.62 3.37 11.17
CA ALA A 50 -0.64 4.83 11.27
C ALA A 50 -0.40 5.51 9.91
N ALA A 51 0.37 4.88 9.01
CA ALA A 51 0.58 5.34 7.63
C ALA A 51 -0.74 5.42 6.83
N TRP A 52 -1.78 4.69 7.25
CA TRP A 52 -3.12 4.73 6.67
C TRP A 52 -4.16 5.30 7.63
N ALA A 53 -3.81 6.03 8.68
CA ALA A 53 -4.79 6.49 9.69
C ALA A 53 -6.01 7.24 9.11
N THR A 54 -5.87 7.89 7.95
CA THR A 54 -6.96 8.57 7.22
C THR A 54 -7.81 7.65 6.32
N CYS A 55 -7.31 6.47 5.94
CA CYS A 55 -8.03 5.46 5.15
C CYS A 55 -8.37 4.19 5.95
N ALA A 56 -7.72 3.92 7.07
CA ALA A 56 -7.90 2.74 7.92
C ALA A 56 -9.35 2.53 8.39
N PRO A 57 -10.15 3.58 8.70
CA PRO A 57 -11.56 3.40 9.00
C PRO A 57 -12.40 2.96 7.80
N ALA A 58 -11.94 3.25 6.56
CA ALA A 58 -12.68 2.96 5.34
C ALA A 58 -12.38 1.57 4.73
N ILE A 59 -11.29 0.90 5.15
CA ILE A 59 -10.87 -0.41 4.62
C ILE A 59 -10.64 -1.48 5.70
N GLY A 60 -11.07 -1.25 6.94
CA GLY A 60 -11.11 -2.30 7.97
C GLY A 60 -9.73 -2.77 8.47
N LEU A 61 -8.69 -1.96 8.29
CA LEU A 61 -7.35 -2.27 8.80
C LEU A 61 -7.26 -1.93 10.30
N GLN A 62 -7.79 -2.81 11.15
CA GLN A 62 -7.53 -2.74 12.59
C GLN A 62 -6.22 -3.48 12.94
N GLN A 63 -5.43 -2.87 13.83
CA GLN A 63 -4.25 -3.47 14.47
C GLN A 63 -4.70 -4.69 15.29
N GLY A 64 -4.75 -5.85 14.65
CA GLY A 64 -5.27 -7.08 15.26
C GLY A 64 -5.76 -8.17 14.31
N GLY A 65 -5.39 -8.12 13.02
CA GLY A 65 -5.45 -9.19 12.02
C GLY A 65 -6.44 -10.34 12.23
N GLU A 66 -7.47 -10.39 11.39
CA GLU A 66 -7.78 -11.64 10.71
C GLU A 66 -6.96 -11.64 9.41
N SER A 67 -6.16 -12.68 9.17
CA SER A 67 -5.64 -12.92 7.82
C SER A 67 -6.84 -12.90 6.89
N ALA A 68 -6.93 -11.91 6.01
CA ALA A 68 -8.01 -11.89 5.05
C ALA A 68 -7.87 -13.19 4.25
N ASP A 69 -8.84 -14.11 4.38
CA ASP A 69 -9.01 -15.28 3.52
C ASP A 69 -9.37 -14.83 2.10
N VAL A 70 -8.55 -13.95 1.52
CA VAL A 70 -8.64 -13.50 0.15
C VAL A 70 -7.83 -14.46 -0.69
N ASN A 71 -8.52 -15.44 -1.26
CA ASN A 71 -7.98 -16.23 -2.36
C ASN A 71 -7.77 -15.28 -3.56
N PRO A 72 -6.52 -14.94 -3.95
CA PRO A 72 -6.29 -14.01 -5.04
C PRO A 72 -6.50 -14.65 -6.43
N GLY A 73 -6.98 -15.91 -6.48
CA GLY A 73 -6.98 -16.75 -7.67
C GLY A 73 -5.56 -17.21 -7.97
N VAL A 74 -5.35 -18.53 -8.01
CA VAL A 74 -4.09 -19.08 -8.53
C VAL A 74 -4.00 -18.71 -10.02
N PRO A 75 -2.88 -18.17 -10.52
CA PRO A 75 -2.69 -18.08 -11.96
C PRO A 75 -2.56 -19.50 -12.51
N SER A 76 -3.41 -19.83 -13.49
CA SER A 76 -3.30 -21.06 -14.30
C SER A 76 -2.00 -21.09 -15.10
#